data_AF-A0A844MXC5-F1
#
_entry.id   AF-A0A844MXC5-F1
#
_cell.length_a   1.000
_cell.length_b   1.000
_cell.length_c   1.000
_cell.angle_alpha   90.00
_cell.angle_beta   90.00
_cell.angle_gamma   90.00
#
_symmetry.space_group_name_H-M   'P 1'
#
loop_
_entity.id
_entity.type
_entity.pdbx_description
1 polymer ?
#
loop_
_entity_poly.entity_id
_entity_poly.type
_entity_poly.pdbx_seq_one_letter_code
_entity_poly.pdbx_strand_id
1 'polypeptide(L)'
;MIAHDLIKTESGWKCKVCDWLWQSKPKTECPGVTRYNWLHPDCLKTTIDLQKKNLKPKDENKPDACIYSQKRCFWIWLYDEKNCEIDNLDLPPIYQWNNRGELKTVGELRKINLTPSEDIKPDGVAWVWDKEEECGVWIPLYLTASCNWKARDNWITKSALKQKYLLSDGWIKKLGQPDKKLENRNYRNAAPIQLYSRQRVEAFLAENATEYAHWLDKREKHLAIFEANKDKIFERRNLIKEQTAKCLRCASGCSLPDGFFCAIHPTGVQYMPCPDWVERSSE
;
A
#
# COMPACT_ATOMS: atom_id res chain seq x y z
N MET A 1 30.22 31.93 24.96
CA MET A 1 30.49 32.86 23.84
C MET A 1 31.99 33.11 23.81
N ILE A 2 32.70 32.59 22.80
CA ILE A 2 34.15 32.72 22.67
C ILE A 2 34.46 33.85 21.69
N ALA A 3 35.18 34.86 22.15
CA ALA A 3 35.65 35.95 21.29
C ALA A 3 36.74 35.45 20.34
N HIS A 4 36.75 35.95 19.11
CA HIS A 4 37.81 35.64 18.16
C HIS A 4 39.16 36.24 18.60
N ASP A 5 40.22 35.43 18.64
CA ASP A 5 41.61 35.92 18.70
C ASP A 5 42.07 36.29 17.29
N LEU A 6 42.08 37.58 16.96
CA LEU A 6 42.27 38.09 15.60
C LEU A 6 43.70 38.59 15.37
N ILE A 7 44.30 38.18 14.25
CA ILE A 7 45.51 38.76 13.67
C ILE A 7 45.13 39.54 12.41
N LYS A 8 45.74 40.71 12.19
CA LYS A 8 45.64 41.45 10.93
C LYS A 8 46.61 40.85 9.90
N THR A 9 46.11 40.46 8.73
CA THR A 9 46.87 39.99 7.56
C THR A 9 46.75 41.00 6.42
N GLU A 10 47.54 40.82 5.35
CA GLU A 10 47.44 41.67 4.13
C GLU A 10 46.04 41.61 3.50
N SER A 11 45.37 40.47 3.63
CA SER A 11 44.06 40.16 3.07
C SER A 11 42.88 40.41 4.02
N GLY A 12 43.12 40.90 5.24
CA GLY A 12 42.07 41.24 6.20
C GLY A 12 42.39 40.85 7.65
N TRP A 13 41.43 40.22 8.32
CA TRP A 13 41.52 39.75 9.70
C TRP A 13 41.38 38.23 9.71
N LYS A 14 42.33 37.53 10.31
CA LYS A 14 42.31 36.06 10.46
C LYS A 14 42.19 35.70 11.93
N CYS A 15 41.29 34.77 12.29
CA CYS A 15 41.25 34.25 13.64
C CYS A 15 42.30 33.13 13.83
N LYS A 16 43.07 33.16 14.92
CA LYS A 16 44.06 32.10 15.24
C LYS A 16 43.44 30.76 15.60
N VAL A 17 42.22 30.78 16.13
CA VAL A 17 41.54 29.59 16.65
C VAL A 17 40.79 28.87 15.53
N CYS A 18 39.92 29.59 14.81
CA CYS A 18 39.08 28.98 13.78
C CYS A 18 39.62 29.15 12.36
N ASP A 19 40.79 29.78 12.18
CA ASP A 19 41.46 30.02 10.89
C ASP A 19 40.67 30.80 9.82
N TRP A 20 39.48 31.32 10.15
CA TRP A 20 38.65 32.07 9.22
C TRP A 20 39.23 33.46 8.97
N LEU A 21 39.25 33.86 7.69
CA LEU A 21 39.62 35.18 7.19
C LEU A 21 38.37 36.03 6.85
N TRP A 22 38.36 37.28 7.29
CA TRP A 22 37.36 38.29 6.94
C TRP A 22 38.01 39.57 6.43
N GLN A 23 37.33 40.31 5.55
CA GLN A 23 37.80 41.64 5.10
C GLN A 23 37.67 42.72 6.20
N SER A 24 36.69 42.56 7.09
CA SER A 24 36.43 43.43 8.23
C SER A 24 36.32 42.61 9.51
N LYS A 25 36.42 43.24 10.69
CA LYS A 25 36.34 42.52 11.96
C LYS A 25 35.00 41.78 12.07
N PRO A 26 35.00 40.46 12.35
CA PRO A 26 33.76 39.70 12.46
C PRO A 26 32.90 40.18 13.64
N LYS A 27 31.59 40.12 13.45
CA LYS A 27 30.59 40.31 14.53
C LYS A 27 30.06 38.97 15.07
N THR A 28 30.36 37.88 14.40
CA THR A 28 29.94 36.52 14.77
C THR A 28 30.81 35.97 15.88
N GLU A 29 30.30 34.96 16.59
CA GLU A 29 31.06 34.24 17.61
C GLU A 29 32.05 33.24 17.00
N CYS A 30 33.15 33.00 17.71
CA CYS A 30 34.11 31.99 17.33
C CYS A 30 33.57 30.60 17.66
N PRO A 31 33.63 29.63 16.73
CA PRO A 31 33.24 28.25 17.02
C PRO A 31 34.20 27.56 18.00
N GLY A 32 35.35 28.17 18.34
CA GLY A 32 36.34 27.62 19.27
C GLY A 32 37.22 26.51 18.68
N VAL A 33 36.94 26.09 17.44
CA VAL A 33 37.64 25.01 16.73
C VAL A 33 37.97 25.41 15.31
N THR A 34 38.90 24.69 14.67
CA THR A 34 39.31 24.94 13.29
C THR A 34 38.10 24.85 12.35
N ARG A 35 37.92 25.88 11.52
CA ARG A 35 36.87 25.88 10.50
C ARG A 35 37.44 25.40 9.18
N TYR A 36 36.76 24.44 8.56
CA TYR A 36 36.98 24.04 7.18
C TYR A 36 35.90 24.58 6.25
N ASN A 37 36.21 24.58 4.96
CA ASN A 37 35.19 24.65 3.92
C ASN A 37 34.55 23.25 3.75
N TRP A 38 33.77 23.04 2.69
CA TRP A 38 33.22 21.71 2.39
C TRP A 38 34.31 20.64 2.20
N LEU A 39 35.52 21.06 1.78
CA LEU A 39 36.71 20.22 1.75
C LEU A 39 37.37 20.22 3.13
N HIS A 40 37.42 19.06 3.75
CA HIS A 40 38.02 18.79 5.06
C HIS A 40 38.74 17.43 5.03
N PRO A 41 39.71 17.19 5.93
CA PRO A 41 40.40 15.91 6.04
C PRO A 41 39.46 14.71 6.18
N ASP A 42 39.81 13.58 5.55
CA ASP A 42 38.97 12.37 5.56
C ASP A 42 38.73 11.78 6.96
N CYS A 43 39.62 12.03 7.93
CA CYS A 43 39.45 11.58 9.31
C CYS A 43 38.34 12.34 10.07
N LEU A 44 37.96 13.53 9.61
CA LEU A 44 36.93 14.35 10.24
C LEU A 44 35.58 14.02 9.61
N LYS A 45 34.62 13.64 10.44
CA LYS A 45 33.28 13.22 10.01
C LYS A 45 32.20 14.06 10.66
N THR A 46 31.12 14.32 9.92
CA THR A 46 29.90 14.89 10.51
C THR A 46 29.21 13.85 11.39
N THR A 47 28.31 14.27 12.28
CA THR A 47 27.49 13.35 13.06
C THR A 47 26.73 12.34 12.20
N ILE A 48 26.23 12.77 11.03
CA ILE A 48 25.55 11.91 10.06
C ILE A 48 26.52 10.86 9.48
N ASP A 49 27.76 11.25 9.17
CA ASP A 49 28.75 10.33 8.62
C ASP A 49 29.27 9.34 9.66
N LEU A 50 29.36 9.75 10.93
CA LEU A 50 29.62 8.84 12.04
C LEU A 50 28.46 7.86 12.25
N GLN A 51 27.22 8.34 12.22
CA GLN A 51 26.03 7.49 12.33
C GLN A 51 26.01 6.44 11.23
N LYS A 52 26.34 6.75 9.98
CA LYS A 52 26.48 5.75 8.89
C LYS A 52 27.48 4.63 9.18
N LYS A 53 28.40 4.85 10.13
CA LYS A 53 29.41 3.89 10.58
C LYS A 53 29.08 3.28 11.95
N ASN A 54 27.90 3.57 12.51
CA ASN A 54 27.51 3.21 13.88
C ASN A 54 28.51 3.74 14.92
N LEU A 55 29.00 4.96 14.68
CA LEU A 55 29.89 5.68 15.57
C LEU A 55 29.16 6.88 16.15
N LYS A 56 29.53 7.23 17.38
CA LYS A 56 29.19 8.50 18.03
C LYS A 56 30.45 9.14 18.63
N PRO A 57 30.52 10.48 18.72
CA PRO A 57 31.61 11.12 19.43
C PRO A 57 31.54 10.76 20.93
N LYS A 58 32.71 10.57 21.56
CA LYS A 58 32.78 10.33 23.02
C LYS A 58 32.26 11.51 23.84
N ASP A 59 32.38 12.72 23.30
CA ASP A 59 31.85 13.95 23.91
C ASP A 59 31.28 14.84 22.79
N GLU A 60 29.96 14.91 22.71
CA GLU A 60 29.26 15.72 21.71
C GLU A 60 29.59 17.21 21.80
N ASN A 61 29.99 17.70 22.97
CA ASN A 61 30.31 19.10 23.23
C ASN A 61 31.76 19.47 22.89
N LYS A 62 32.58 18.49 22.47
CA LYS A 62 33.98 18.70 22.08
C LYS A 62 34.21 18.30 20.62
N PRO A 63 33.71 19.10 19.66
CA PRO A 63 34.04 18.89 18.26
C PRO A 63 35.53 19.14 18.01
N ASP A 64 36.10 18.45 17.03
CA ASP A 64 37.50 18.65 16.62
C ASP A 64 37.60 19.78 15.56
N ALA A 65 36.54 19.97 14.78
CA ALA A 65 36.46 21.02 13.76
C ALA A 65 35.01 21.38 13.43
N CYS A 66 34.83 22.33 12.50
CA CYS A 66 33.50 22.73 12.06
C CYS A 66 33.46 23.15 10.57
N ILE A 67 32.28 23.09 9.98
CA ILE A 67 31.95 23.68 8.67
C ILE A 67 30.80 24.67 8.89
N TYR A 68 30.88 25.84 8.27
CA TYR A 68 29.76 26.79 8.29
C TYR A 68 28.85 26.58 7.07
N SER A 69 27.59 26.20 7.29
CA SER A 69 26.61 26.10 6.21
C SER A 69 25.92 27.44 6.00
N GLN A 70 26.30 28.18 4.96
CA GLN A 70 25.67 29.47 4.63
C GLN A 70 24.17 29.33 4.34
N LYS A 71 23.75 28.22 3.70
CA LYS A 71 22.34 27.98 3.35
C LYS A 71 21.45 27.83 4.58
N ARG A 72 21.96 27.20 5.63
CA ARG A 72 21.19 26.92 6.85
C ARG A 72 21.59 27.81 8.04
N CYS A 73 22.55 28.71 7.86
CA CYS A 73 23.08 29.63 8.87
C CYS A 73 23.49 28.95 10.19
N PHE A 74 24.08 27.74 10.12
CA PHE A 74 24.55 27.03 11.31
C PHE A 74 25.87 26.29 11.09
N TRP A 75 26.51 25.95 12.22
CA TRP A 75 27.74 25.18 12.29
C TRP A 75 27.46 23.67 12.21
N ILE A 76 28.03 23.02 11.21
CA ILE A 76 28.10 21.56 11.13
C ILE A 76 29.38 21.15 11.86
N TRP A 77 29.22 20.51 13.00
CA TRP A 77 30.34 20.02 13.80
C TRP A 77 30.97 18.79 13.15
N LEU A 78 32.30 18.74 13.19
CA LEU A 78 33.11 17.64 12.71
C LEU A 78 33.88 17.03 13.89
N TYR A 79 33.98 15.71 13.88
CA TYR A 79 34.66 14.93 14.90
C TYR A 79 35.65 13.99 14.24
N ASP A 80 36.80 13.78 14.86
CA ASP A 80 37.79 12.80 14.42
C ASP A 80 37.24 11.38 14.69
N GLU A 81 37.23 10.56 13.65
CA GLU A 81 36.80 9.17 13.70
C GLU A 81 37.54 8.36 14.79
N LYS A 82 38.80 8.72 15.10
CA LYS A 82 39.59 8.08 16.17
C LYS A 82 39.09 8.42 17.59
N ASN A 83 38.40 9.55 17.74
CA ASN A 83 37.82 10.01 19.01
C ASN A 83 36.36 9.56 19.20
N CYS A 84 35.88 8.67 18.34
CA CYS A 84 34.54 8.14 18.39
C CYS A 84 34.49 6.75 19.05
N GLU A 85 33.30 6.34 19.46
CA GLU A 85 33.00 5.01 19.98
C GLU A 85 31.81 4.40 19.24
N ILE A 86 31.64 3.08 19.35
CA ILE A 86 30.53 2.37 18.74
C ILE A 86 29.24 2.78 19.45
N ASP A 87 28.23 3.21 18.69
CA ASP A 87 26.97 3.68 19.25
C ASP A 87 26.09 2.51 19.73
N ASN A 88 25.88 1.50 18.87
CA ASN A 88 25.08 0.32 19.17
C ASN A 88 25.86 -0.98 18.91
N LEU A 89 26.21 -1.72 19.96
CA LEU A 89 26.94 -2.99 19.86
C LEU A 89 26.12 -4.14 19.26
N ASP A 90 24.78 -4.06 19.34
CA ASP A 90 23.87 -5.09 18.83
C ASP A 90 23.54 -4.91 17.34
N LEU A 91 24.08 -3.86 16.71
CA LEU A 91 23.81 -3.59 15.31
C LEU A 91 24.47 -4.65 14.41
N PRO A 92 23.73 -5.27 13.48
CA PRO A 92 24.30 -6.17 12.50
C PRO A 92 25.37 -5.50 11.64
N PRO A 93 26.17 -6.28 10.87
CA PRO A 93 27.16 -5.73 9.95
C PRO A 93 26.58 -4.65 9.03
N ILE A 94 27.29 -3.54 8.91
CA ILE A 94 26.84 -2.37 8.15
C ILE A 94 27.31 -2.48 6.72
N TYR A 95 26.38 -2.30 5.78
CA TYR A 95 26.62 -2.29 4.35
C TYR A 95 26.29 -0.94 3.75
N GLN A 96 27.08 -0.52 2.77
CA GLN A 96 26.71 0.62 1.93
C GLN A 96 25.55 0.21 1.01
N TRP A 97 24.60 1.10 0.80
CA TRP A 97 23.40 0.81 -0.01
C TRP A 97 23.73 0.25 -1.41
N ASN A 98 24.75 0.82 -2.07
CA ASN A 98 25.19 0.42 -3.40
C ASN A 98 26.08 -0.83 -3.40
N ASN A 99 26.55 -1.29 -2.24
CA ASN A 99 27.47 -2.42 -2.09
C ASN A 99 26.99 -3.39 -1.00
N ARG A 100 25.73 -3.83 -1.11
CA ARG A 100 25.10 -4.80 -0.20
C ARG A 100 25.17 -6.25 -0.69
N GLY A 101 25.81 -6.51 -1.83
CA GLY A 101 25.96 -7.85 -2.40
C GLY A 101 24.62 -8.56 -2.62
N GLU A 102 24.49 -9.78 -2.09
CA GLU A 102 23.29 -10.62 -2.23
C GLU A 102 22.17 -10.28 -1.24
N LEU A 103 22.44 -9.39 -0.28
CA LEU A 103 21.49 -9.00 0.75
C LEU A 103 20.32 -8.23 0.14
N LYS A 104 19.12 -8.53 0.64
CA LYS A 104 17.86 -7.95 0.17
C LYS A 104 17.11 -7.29 1.32
N THR A 105 16.41 -6.21 0.99
CA THR A 105 15.43 -5.61 1.89
C THR A 105 14.19 -6.49 2.01
N VAL A 106 13.39 -6.31 3.07
CA VAL A 106 12.08 -6.98 3.23
C VAL A 106 11.18 -6.76 2.00
N GLY A 107 11.21 -5.57 1.41
CA GLY A 107 10.44 -5.24 0.21
C GLY A 107 10.87 -6.05 -1.02
N GLU A 108 12.16 -6.28 -1.20
CA GLU A 108 12.70 -7.09 -2.30
C GLU A 108 12.44 -8.59 -2.10
N LEU A 109 12.56 -9.08 -0.87
CA LEU A 109 12.24 -10.47 -0.51
C LEU A 109 10.76 -10.77 -0.78
N ARG A 110 9.86 -9.85 -0.44
CA ARG A 110 8.43 -9.97 -0.74
C ARG A 110 8.11 -10.11 -2.23
N LYS A 111 8.94 -9.55 -3.12
CA LYS A 111 8.75 -9.69 -4.58
C LYS A 111 9.03 -11.10 -5.08
N ILE A 112 9.86 -11.86 -4.34
CA ILE A 112 10.25 -13.25 -4.65
C ILE A 112 9.63 -14.25 -3.66
N ASN A 113 8.53 -13.88 -2.99
CA ASN A 113 7.82 -14.75 -2.04
C ASN A 113 8.69 -15.24 -0.88
N LEU A 114 9.63 -14.42 -0.41
CA LEU A 114 10.39 -14.68 0.80
C LEU A 114 9.98 -13.70 1.90
N THR A 115 9.98 -14.15 3.15
CA THR A 115 9.76 -13.29 4.31
C THR A 115 10.66 -13.76 5.45
N PRO A 116 11.41 -12.86 6.11
CA PRO A 116 12.14 -13.21 7.32
C PRO A 116 11.14 -13.56 8.44
N SER A 117 11.45 -14.56 9.25
CA SER A 117 10.64 -14.86 10.45
C SER A 117 10.75 -13.72 11.46
N GLU A 118 9.76 -13.59 12.33
CA GLU A 118 9.70 -12.51 13.34
C GLU A 118 10.90 -12.55 14.30
N ASP A 119 11.48 -13.73 14.53
CA ASP A 119 12.61 -13.93 15.44
C ASP A 119 14.00 -13.85 14.76
N ILE A 120 14.06 -13.72 13.43
CA ILE A 120 15.33 -13.76 12.70
C ILE A 120 16.01 -12.38 12.77
N LYS A 121 17.22 -12.35 13.32
CA LYS A 121 18.07 -11.17 13.28
C LYS A 121 18.48 -10.86 11.84
N PRO A 122 18.55 -9.58 11.43
CA PRO A 122 19.04 -9.20 10.11
C PRO A 122 20.47 -9.67 9.90
N ASP A 123 20.79 -10.17 8.70
CA ASP A 123 22.16 -10.53 8.31
C ASP A 123 23.04 -9.28 8.10
N GLY A 124 22.41 -8.11 7.91
CA GLY A 124 23.09 -6.82 7.85
C GLY A 124 22.11 -5.65 7.92
N VAL A 125 22.64 -4.44 7.96
CA VAL A 125 21.86 -3.20 7.86
C VAL A 125 22.49 -2.25 6.85
N ALA A 126 21.67 -1.41 6.23
CA ALA A 126 22.15 -0.30 5.40
C ALA A 126 21.51 1.01 5.84
N TRP A 127 22.32 2.06 5.90
CA TRP A 127 21.85 3.40 6.22
C TRP A 127 21.27 4.05 4.96
N VAL A 128 20.06 4.60 5.08
CA VAL A 128 19.39 5.34 4.00
C VAL A 128 18.82 6.63 4.56
N TRP A 129 18.85 7.69 3.76
CA TRP A 129 18.19 8.94 4.11
C TRP A 129 16.71 8.86 3.75
N ASP A 130 15.85 8.95 4.76
CA ASP A 130 14.42 9.14 4.58
C ASP A 130 14.14 10.61 4.27
N LYS A 131 13.47 10.86 3.14
CA LYS A 131 13.12 12.21 2.71
C LYS A 131 11.90 12.75 3.44
N GLU A 132 10.99 11.88 3.87
CA GLU A 132 9.74 12.28 4.52
C GLU A 132 10.01 12.71 5.97
N GLU A 133 10.81 11.92 6.68
CA GLU A 133 11.18 12.17 8.07
C GLU A 133 12.44 13.05 8.22
N GLU A 134 13.05 13.45 7.10
CA GLU A 134 14.34 14.17 7.03
C GLU A 134 15.43 13.59 7.96
N CYS A 135 15.47 12.27 8.09
CA CYS A 135 16.40 11.58 8.99
C CYS A 135 17.01 10.32 8.35
N GLY A 136 18.12 9.88 8.93
CA GLY A 136 18.77 8.63 8.53
C GLY A 136 18.12 7.44 9.22
N VAL A 137 17.73 6.43 8.44
CA VAL A 137 17.14 5.19 8.96
C VAL A 137 18.00 3.98 8.58
N TRP A 138 18.11 3.05 9.52
CA TRP A 138 18.73 1.75 9.28
C TRP A 138 17.71 0.78 8.70
N ILE A 139 17.95 0.34 7.46
CA ILE A 139 17.11 -0.64 6.79
C ILE A 139 17.70 -2.03 7.03
N PRO A 140 16.94 -2.97 7.63
CA PRO A 140 17.41 -4.34 7.81
C PRO A 140 17.50 -5.06 6.47
N LEU A 141 18.57 -5.85 6.34
CA LEU A 141 18.89 -6.63 5.17
C LEU A 141 19.02 -8.10 5.54
N TYR A 142 18.57 -8.98 4.63
CA TYR A 142 18.59 -10.42 4.85
C TYR A 142 19.10 -11.17 3.62
N LEU A 143 19.72 -12.30 3.86
CA LEU A 143 20.03 -13.32 2.86
C LEU A 143 18.77 -14.10 2.53
N THR A 144 18.67 -14.55 1.27
CA THR A 144 17.56 -15.39 0.83
C THR A 144 17.54 -16.74 1.55
N ALA A 145 18.71 -17.29 1.88
CA ALA A 145 18.87 -18.54 2.63
C ALA A 145 18.36 -18.45 4.08
N SER A 146 18.38 -17.26 4.68
CA SER A 146 17.86 -17.00 6.03
C SER A 146 16.35 -16.77 6.06
N CYS A 147 15.67 -16.80 4.90
CA CYS A 147 14.26 -16.45 4.79
C CYS A 147 13.39 -17.66 4.47
N ASN A 148 12.16 -17.63 4.98
CA ASN A 148 11.17 -18.65 4.67
C ASN A 148 10.39 -18.29 3.42
N TRP A 149 10.16 -19.29 2.57
CA TRP A 149 9.26 -19.15 1.44
C TRP A 149 7.83 -18.96 1.94
N LYS A 150 7.25 -17.84 1.57
CA LYS A 150 5.89 -17.44 1.88
C LYS A 150 5.30 -16.83 0.62
N ALA A 151 4.61 -17.65 -0.16
CA ALA A 151 3.86 -17.16 -1.32
C ALA A 151 2.99 -15.98 -0.91
N ARG A 152 3.13 -14.88 -1.65
CA ARG A 152 2.25 -13.75 -1.52
C ARG A 152 0.85 -14.22 -1.84
N ASP A 153 0.01 -14.24 -0.82
CA ASP A 153 -1.38 -14.57 -1.03
C ASP A 153 -2.05 -13.43 -1.80
N ASN A 154 -2.73 -13.81 -2.87
CA ASN A 154 -3.45 -12.87 -3.72
C ASN A 154 -4.88 -12.79 -3.20
N TRP A 155 -5.27 -11.65 -2.65
CA TRP A 155 -6.63 -11.48 -2.16
C TRP A 155 -7.62 -11.35 -3.31
N ILE A 156 -8.71 -12.12 -3.26
CA ILE A 156 -9.75 -12.16 -4.27
C ILE A 156 -11.05 -11.61 -3.66
N THR A 157 -11.72 -10.70 -4.36
CA THR A 157 -13.02 -10.17 -3.92
C THR A 157 -14.13 -11.19 -4.12
N LYS A 158 -15.24 -11.06 -3.37
CA LYS A 158 -16.45 -11.90 -3.58
C LYS A 158 -16.90 -11.90 -5.05
N SER A 159 -16.89 -10.75 -5.72
CA SER A 159 -17.27 -10.65 -7.13
C SER A 159 -16.29 -11.38 -8.05
N ALA A 160 -14.98 -11.29 -7.77
CA ALA A 160 -13.96 -12.00 -8.53
C ALA A 160 -14.03 -13.53 -8.33
N LEU A 161 -14.46 -14.01 -7.15
CA LEU A 161 -14.76 -15.44 -6.94
C LEU A 161 -15.89 -15.91 -7.86
N LYS A 162 -16.97 -15.13 -7.98
CA LYS A 162 -18.08 -15.45 -8.88
C LYS A 162 -17.68 -15.45 -10.36
N GLN A 163 -16.78 -14.54 -10.75
CA GLN A 163 -16.38 -14.39 -12.16
C GLN A 163 -15.28 -15.37 -12.57
N LYS A 164 -14.21 -15.48 -11.78
CA LYS A 164 -13.02 -16.28 -12.14
C LYS A 164 -13.18 -17.75 -11.77
N TYR A 165 -13.73 -18.02 -10.59
CA TYR A 165 -13.94 -19.38 -10.08
C TYR A 165 -15.38 -19.82 -10.21
N LEU A 166 -16.23 -19.05 -10.91
CA LEU A 166 -17.63 -19.40 -11.17
C LEU A 166 -18.45 -19.77 -9.92
N LEU A 167 -18.03 -19.36 -8.71
CA LEU A 167 -18.65 -19.81 -7.47
C LEU A 167 -20.03 -19.16 -7.27
N SER A 168 -21.03 -19.96 -6.91
CA SER A 168 -22.33 -19.44 -6.48
C SER A 168 -22.28 -18.89 -5.05
N ASP A 169 -23.29 -18.13 -4.64
CA ASP A 169 -23.40 -17.68 -3.24
C ASP A 169 -23.46 -18.85 -2.24
N GLY A 170 -23.99 -20.01 -2.65
CA GLY A 170 -23.98 -21.23 -1.84
C GLY A 170 -22.58 -21.78 -1.63
N TRP A 171 -21.77 -21.83 -2.68
CA TRP A 171 -20.35 -22.24 -2.60
C TRP A 171 -19.52 -21.25 -1.79
N ILE A 172 -19.75 -19.94 -1.96
CA ILE A 172 -19.07 -18.91 -1.15
C ILE A 172 -19.47 -19.03 0.32
N LYS A 173 -20.73 -19.37 0.63
CA LYS A 173 -21.17 -19.65 2.01
C LYS A 173 -20.49 -20.89 2.58
N LYS A 174 -20.30 -21.95 1.79
CA LYS A 174 -19.54 -23.15 2.19
C LYS A 174 -18.06 -22.83 2.46
N LEU A 175 -17.45 -21.97 1.64
CA LEU A 175 -16.08 -21.49 1.85
C LEU A 175 -15.92 -20.79 3.21
N GLY A 176 -16.96 -20.12 3.70
CA GLY A 176 -17.02 -19.53 5.04
C GLY A 176 -16.84 -18.00 5.05
N GLN A 177 -16.41 -17.46 6.20
CA GLN A 177 -16.21 -16.01 6.36
C GLN A 177 -15.00 -15.51 5.57
N PRO A 178 -15.02 -14.25 5.07
CA PRO A 178 -13.87 -13.66 4.39
C PRO A 178 -12.69 -13.48 5.35
N ASP A 179 -11.48 -13.62 4.83
CA ASP A 179 -10.24 -13.45 5.60
C ASP A 179 -9.98 -11.99 5.97
N LYS A 180 -10.38 -11.06 5.09
CA LYS A 180 -10.27 -9.62 5.33
C LYS A 180 -11.52 -8.87 4.86
N LYS A 181 -11.84 -7.80 5.57
CA LYS A 181 -12.87 -6.83 5.20
C LYS A 181 -12.20 -5.46 5.04
N LEU A 182 -12.38 -4.83 3.89
CA LEU A 182 -11.91 -3.46 3.63
C LEU A 182 -13.09 -2.53 3.47
N GLU A 183 -12.95 -1.29 3.90
CA GLU A 183 -13.93 -0.25 3.63
C GLU A 183 -14.02 0.02 2.11
N ASN A 184 -15.23 0.27 1.63
CA ASN A 184 -15.45 0.58 0.23
C ASN A 184 -15.10 2.06 -0.03
N ARG A 185 -13.92 2.31 -0.61
CA ARG A 185 -13.43 3.67 -0.91
C ARG A 185 -14.37 4.45 -1.83
N ASN A 186 -15.11 3.77 -2.70
CA ASN A 186 -15.96 4.44 -3.69
C ASN A 186 -17.34 4.79 -3.13
N TYR A 187 -17.80 4.10 -2.07
CA TYR A 187 -19.13 4.28 -1.51
C TYR A 187 -19.10 4.10 0.00
N ARG A 188 -19.07 5.22 0.73
CA ARG A 188 -18.95 5.24 2.20
C ARG A 188 -20.05 4.46 2.93
N ASN A 189 -21.26 4.40 2.36
CA ASN A 189 -22.41 3.70 2.94
C ASN A 189 -22.63 2.30 2.34
N ALA A 190 -21.76 1.83 1.44
CA ALA A 190 -21.88 0.48 0.88
C ALA A 190 -21.30 -0.57 1.81
N ALA A 191 -21.73 -1.83 1.60
CA ALA A 191 -21.16 -2.96 2.31
C ALA A 191 -19.63 -3.05 2.10
N PRO A 192 -18.86 -3.47 3.11
CA PRO A 192 -17.42 -3.58 3.03
C PRO A 192 -16.99 -4.62 1.98
N ILE A 193 -15.86 -4.37 1.34
CA ILE A 193 -15.24 -5.27 0.38
C ILE A 193 -14.75 -6.51 1.14
N GLN A 194 -15.32 -7.66 0.77
CA GLN A 194 -14.93 -8.96 1.30
C GLN A 194 -13.79 -9.53 0.47
N LEU A 195 -12.67 -9.85 1.13
CA LEU A 195 -11.48 -10.43 0.53
C LEU A 195 -11.26 -11.84 1.06
N TYR A 196 -10.98 -12.75 0.13
CA TYR A 196 -10.69 -14.15 0.37
C TYR A 196 -9.27 -14.46 -0.11
N SER A 197 -8.55 -15.24 0.68
CA SER A 197 -7.25 -15.81 0.33
C SER A 197 -7.38 -16.67 -0.93
N ARG A 198 -6.55 -16.42 -1.95
CA ARG A 198 -6.54 -17.25 -3.15
C ARG A 198 -6.11 -18.68 -2.81
N GLN A 199 -5.09 -18.81 -1.98
CA GLN A 199 -4.59 -20.11 -1.56
C GLN A 199 -5.66 -20.91 -0.84
N ARG A 200 -6.40 -20.29 0.09
CA ARG A 200 -7.52 -20.93 0.79
C ARG A 200 -8.64 -21.34 -0.16
N VAL A 201 -8.99 -20.48 -1.11
CA VAL A 201 -10.02 -20.78 -2.12
C VAL A 201 -9.62 -21.97 -2.96
N GLU A 202 -8.38 -21.98 -3.46
CA GLU A 202 -7.87 -23.07 -4.31
C GLU A 202 -7.72 -24.38 -3.52
N ALA A 203 -7.27 -24.33 -2.27
CA ALA A 203 -7.23 -25.50 -1.38
C ALA A 203 -8.64 -26.07 -1.15
N PHE A 204 -9.61 -25.22 -0.81
CA PHE A 204 -11.00 -25.63 -0.63
C PHE A 204 -11.60 -26.26 -1.90
N LEU A 205 -11.30 -25.71 -3.08
CA LEU A 205 -11.76 -26.29 -4.34
C LEU A 205 -11.07 -27.62 -4.67
N ALA A 206 -9.78 -27.77 -4.33
CA ALA A 206 -9.07 -29.03 -4.48
C ALA A 206 -9.63 -30.12 -3.56
N GLU A 207 -9.94 -29.78 -2.30
CA GLU A 207 -10.56 -30.68 -1.34
C GLU A 207 -11.98 -31.11 -1.77
N ASN A 208 -12.70 -30.25 -2.49
CA ASN A 208 -14.08 -30.48 -2.94
C ASN A 208 -14.17 -30.70 -4.46
N ALA A 209 -13.09 -31.14 -5.11
CA ALA A 209 -12.96 -31.11 -6.57
C ALA A 209 -14.06 -31.90 -7.30
N THR A 210 -14.46 -33.06 -6.78
CA THR A 210 -15.49 -33.92 -7.37
C THR A 210 -16.89 -33.28 -7.29
N GLU A 211 -17.27 -32.77 -6.12
CA GLU A 211 -18.54 -32.06 -5.93
C GLU A 211 -18.59 -30.81 -6.81
N TYR A 212 -17.48 -30.07 -6.86
CA TYR A 212 -17.37 -28.85 -7.64
C TYR A 212 -17.47 -29.11 -9.16
N ALA A 213 -16.81 -30.16 -9.67
CA ALA A 213 -16.92 -30.57 -11.08
C ALA A 213 -18.37 -30.94 -11.45
N HIS A 214 -19.03 -31.77 -10.64
CA HIS A 214 -20.44 -32.12 -10.87
C HIS A 214 -21.37 -30.91 -10.83
N TRP A 215 -21.06 -29.93 -9.99
CA TRP A 215 -21.82 -28.68 -9.92
C TRP A 215 -21.62 -27.84 -11.19
N LEU A 216 -20.39 -27.75 -11.72
CA LEU A 216 -20.10 -27.07 -12.98
C LEU A 216 -20.86 -27.71 -14.15
N ASP A 217 -20.86 -29.04 -14.27
CA ASP A 217 -21.61 -29.76 -15.31
C ASP A 217 -23.11 -29.45 -15.28
N LYS A 218 -23.70 -29.43 -14.07
CA LYS A 218 -25.12 -29.07 -13.90
C LYS A 218 -25.36 -27.62 -14.31
N ARG A 219 -24.47 -26.70 -13.95
CA ARG A 219 -24.57 -25.29 -14.31
C ARG A 219 -24.50 -25.10 -15.82
N GLU A 220 -23.58 -25.78 -16.51
CA GLU A 220 -23.47 -25.72 -17.97
C GLU A 220 -24.75 -26.23 -18.66
N LYS A 221 -25.31 -27.35 -18.17
CA LYS A 221 -26.61 -27.84 -18.66
C LYS A 221 -27.72 -26.81 -18.47
N HIS A 222 -27.80 -26.15 -17.31
CA HIS A 222 -28.79 -25.09 -17.07
C HIS A 222 -28.58 -23.88 -17.99
N LEU A 223 -27.34 -23.49 -18.25
CA LEU A 223 -27.03 -22.39 -19.18
C LEU A 223 -27.41 -22.75 -20.62
N ALA A 224 -27.11 -23.96 -21.07
CA ALA A 224 -27.52 -24.43 -22.40
C ALA A 224 -29.05 -24.45 -22.56
N ILE A 225 -29.78 -24.93 -21.54
CA ILE A 225 -31.25 -24.89 -21.53
C ILE A 225 -31.76 -23.43 -21.55
N PHE A 226 -31.14 -22.54 -20.79
CA PHE A 226 -31.51 -21.12 -20.78
C PHE A 226 -31.25 -20.46 -22.13
N GLU A 227 -30.11 -20.71 -22.77
CA GLU A 227 -29.77 -20.18 -24.09
C GLU A 227 -30.73 -20.68 -25.17
N ALA A 228 -31.04 -21.98 -25.18
CA ALA A 228 -32.01 -22.55 -26.12
C ALA A 228 -33.43 -21.98 -25.96
N ASN A 229 -33.78 -21.50 -24.76
CA ASN A 229 -35.09 -20.92 -24.46
C ASN A 229 -35.06 -19.39 -24.32
N LYS A 230 -33.92 -18.76 -24.58
CA LYS A 230 -33.66 -17.36 -24.27
C LYS A 230 -34.70 -16.46 -24.94
N ASP A 231 -34.93 -16.67 -26.23
CA ASP A 231 -35.83 -15.83 -27.02
C ASP A 231 -37.28 -15.98 -26.56
N LYS A 232 -37.74 -17.22 -26.30
CA LYS A 232 -39.08 -17.48 -25.74
C LYS A 232 -39.28 -16.84 -24.37
N ILE A 233 -38.25 -16.86 -23.52
CA ILE A 233 -38.28 -16.23 -22.19
C ILE A 233 -38.36 -14.70 -22.34
N PHE A 234 -37.58 -14.10 -23.25
CA PHE A 234 -37.60 -12.66 -23.48
C PHE A 234 -38.89 -12.19 -24.14
N GLU A 235 -39.41 -12.94 -25.12
CA GLU A 235 -40.69 -12.67 -25.76
C GLU A 235 -41.83 -12.67 -24.73
N ARG A 236 -41.91 -13.71 -23.89
CA ARG A 236 -42.90 -13.76 -22.80
C ARG A 236 -42.74 -12.61 -21.81
N ARG A 237 -41.50 -12.23 -21.46
CA ARG A 237 -41.24 -11.07 -20.57
C ARG A 237 -41.65 -9.75 -21.20
N ASN A 238 -41.40 -9.57 -22.50
CA ASN A 238 -41.79 -8.36 -23.23
C ASN A 238 -43.32 -8.28 -23.34
N LEU A 239 -44.00 -9.38 -23.64
CA LEU A 239 -45.47 -9.45 -23.63
C LEU A 239 -46.04 -9.07 -22.25
N ILE A 240 -45.46 -9.58 -21.16
CA ILE A 240 -45.87 -9.20 -19.80
C ILE A 240 -45.63 -7.71 -19.55
N LYS A 241 -44.47 -7.16 -19.96
CA LYS A 241 -44.19 -5.72 -19.81
C LYS A 241 -45.17 -4.85 -20.59
N GLU A 242 -45.48 -5.22 -21.83
CA GLU A 242 -46.46 -4.52 -22.66
C GLU A 242 -47.86 -4.59 -22.05
N GLN A 243 -48.25 -5.75 -21.54
CA GLN A 243 -49.52 -5.93 -20.84
C GLN A 243 -49.58 -5.05 -19.60
N THR A 244 -48.56 -5.08 -18.74
CA THR A 244 -48.50 -4.23 -17.54
C THR A 244 -48.57 -2.75 -17.93
N ALA A 245 -47.87 -2.32 -18.97
CA ALA A 245 -47.92 -0.94 -19.46
C ALA A 245 -49.30 -0.52 -19.99
N LYS A 246 -50.00 -1.42 -20.70
CA LYS A 246 -51.38 -1.17 -21.19
C LYS A 246 -52.39 -1.16 -20.04
N CYS A 247 -52.30 -2.11 -19.12
CA CYS A 247 -53.19 -2.19 -17.96
C CYS A 247 -53.01 -1.02 -16.98
N LEU A 248 -51.78 -0.52 -16.78
CA LEU A 248 -51.51 0.70 -15.99
C LEU A 248 -52.15 1.96 -16.58
N ARG A 249 -52.49 1.96 -17.87
CA ARG A 249 -53.18 3.07 -18.56
C ARG A 249 -54.70 2.92 -18.57
N CYS A 250 -55.23 1.80 -18.07
CA CYS A 250 -56.66 1.51 -18.02
C CYS A 250 -57.23 1.80 -16.62
N ALA A 251 -58.48 2.24 -16.53
CA ALA A 251 -59.17 2.56 -15.28
C ALA A 251 -59.45 1.33 -14.36
N SER A 252 -59.20 0.11 -14.86
CA SER A 252 -59.41 -1.16 -14.15
C SER A 252 -58.15 -1.71 -13.45
N GLY A 253 -57.09 -0.90 -13.38
CA GLY A 253 -55.87 -1.21 -12.63
C GLY A 253 -55.96 -0.83 -11.15
N CYS A 254 -55.70 -1.78 -10.25
CA CYS A 254 -55.54 -1.50 -8.82
C CYS A 254 -54.15 -1.94 -8.32
N SER A 255 -53.49 -1.09 -7.54
CA SER A 255 -52.24 -1.46 -6.85
C SER A 255 -52.56 -2.12 -5.51
N LEU A 256 -52.09 -3.35 -5.32
CA LEU A 256 -52.14 -4.08 -4.05
C LEU A 256 -50.74 -4.12 -3.39
N PRO A 257 -50.63 -4.43 -2.09
CA PRO A 257 -49.34 -4.51 -1.38
C PRO A 257 -48.30 -5.44 -2.03
N ASP A 258 -48.78 -6.48 -2.74
CA ASP A 258 -47.92 -7.48 -3.40
C ASP A 258 -47.72 -7.23 -4.90
N GLY A 259 -48.31 -6.17 -5.47
CA GLY A 259 -48.13 -5.80 -6.88
C GLY A 259 -49.37 -5.17 -7.56
N PHE A 260 -49.23 -4.83 -8.84
CA PHE A 260 -50.30 -4.27 -9.66
C PHE A 260 -51.21 -5.37 -10.23
N PHE A 261 -52.52 -5.24 -10.01
CA PHE A 261 -53.55 -6.17 -10.47
C PHE A 261 -54.46 -5.53 -11.52
N CYS A 262 -54.70 -6.25 -12.61
CA CYS A 262 -55.78 -5.94 -13.55
C CYS A 262 -57.04 -6.67 -13.07
N ALA A 263 -58.11 -5.94 -12.77
CA ALA A 263 -59.36 -6.52 -12.27
C ALA A 263 -60.03 -7.50 -13.26
N ILE A 264 -59.67 -7.44 -14.54
CA ILE A 264 -60.26 -8.24 -15.62
C ILE A 264 -59.47 -9.52 -15.90
N HIS A 265 -58.14 -9.49 -15.73
CA HIS A 265 -57.28 -10.66 -15.92
C HIS A 265 -56.22 -10.74 -14.81
N PRO A 266 -56.59 -11.27 -13.63
CA PRO A 266 -55.66 -11.41 -12.50
C PRO A 266 -54.55 -12.44 -12.76
N THR A 267 -54.68 -13.29 -13.80
CA THR A 267 -53.78 -14.42 -14.06
C THR A 267 -53.38 -14.59 -15.53
N GLY A 268 -52.87 -13.53 -16.16
CA GLY A 268 -51.95 -13.66 -17.30
C GLY A 268 -52.51 -13.71 -18.72
N VAL A 269 -51.55 -13.84 -19.65
CA VAL A 269 -51.49 -13.43 -21.07
C VAL A 269 -52.46 -14.14 -22.04
N GLN A 270 -53.41 -14.95 -21.57
CA GLN A 270 -54.18 -15.85 -22.45
C GLN A 270 -55.18 -15.15 -23.38
N TYR A 271 -55.55 -13.90 -23.12
CA TYR A 271 -56.54 -13.16 -23.90
C TYR A 271 -56.11 -11.70 -24.09
N MET A 272 -55.26 -11.46 -25.09
CA MET A 272 -54.91 -10.11 -25.54
C MET A 272 -55.52 -9.81 -26.92
N PRO A 273 -56.03 -8.58 -27.16
CA PRO A 273 -56.16 -7.47 -26.20
C PRO A 273 -57.32 -7.65 -25.20
N CYS A 274 -57.20 -7.02 -24.01
CA CYS A 274 -58.24 -7.03 -22.97
C CYS A 274 -59.57 -6.48 -23.56
N PRO A 275 -60.73 -7.15 -23.36
CA PRO A 275 -62.00 -6.71 -23.93
C PRO A 275 -62.36 -5.25 -23.60
N ASP A 276 -62.15 -4.82 -22.35
CA ASP A 276 -62.40 -3.45 -21.88
C ASP A 276 -61.41 -2.43 -22.47
N TRP A 277 -60.23 -2.87 -22.92
CA TRP A 277 -59.33 -2.04 -23.73
C TRP A 277 -59.83 -1.92 -25.17
N VAL A 278 -60.29 -3.03 -25.77
CA VAL A 278 -60.81 -3.04 -27.14
C VAL A 278 -62.03 -2.13 -27.26
N GLU A 279 -63.01 -2.26 -26.37
CA GLU A 279 -64.23 -1.45 -26.38
C GLU A 279 -63.95 0.06 -26.28
N ARG A 280 -62.97 0.46 -25.48
CA ARG A 280 -62.65 1.89 -25.23
C ARG A 280 -61.65 2.51 -26.19
N SER A 281 -60.91 1.70 -26.95
CA SER A 281 -59.97 2.19 -27.97
C SER A 281 -60.61 2.25 -29.37
N SER A 282 -61.85 1.79 -29.49
CA SER A 282 -62.72 1.93 -30.67
C SER A 282 -63.66 3.13 -30.63
N GLU A 283 -63.59 3.97 -29.57
CA GLU A 283 -64.17 5.32 -29.51
C GLU A 283 -63.10 6.38 -29.80
#